data_AF-A0A2N8LWD1-F1
#
_entry.id   AF-A0A2N8LWD1-F1
#
_cell.length_a   1.000
_cell.length_b   1.000
_cell.length_c   1.000
_cell.angle_alpha   90.00
_cell.angle_beta   90.00
_cell.angle_gamma   90.00
#
_symmetry.space_group_name_H-M   'P 1'
#
loop_
_entity.id
_entity.type
_entity.pdbx_description
1 polymer ?
#
loop_
_entity_poly.entity_id
_entity_poly.type
_entity_poly.pdbx_seq_one_letter_code
_entity_poly.pdbx_strand_id
1 'polypeptide(L)'
;MTTTTEAEELKTLAKLKVSPRFAWPTIALMVLSHAANISSWIMVIGGYWPAWVGLVINSIAGYVMFTPAHESIHRAAAQKSEHNDLILSIATFVAVPFGKGKLFRIMHMHHHRFANDPEKDPDHWMASSLWTMPLWGFWPFIYLINFMRNPEKLPNVAMSEIRRELIVAGIALTALFIWQPYVTLMLWLIPSYFSFFLMCLVFMVLPHYP
;
A
#
# COMPACT_ATOMS: atom_id res chain seq x y z
N MET A 1 -43.66 14.08 3.74
CA MET A 1 -43.14 15.34 3.19
C MET A 1 -41.90 15.67 4.00
N THR A 2 -40.71 15.52 3.42
CA THR A 2 -39.45 15.99 4.01
C THR A 2 -39.55 17.49 4.24
N THR A 3 -39.21 17.95 5.44
CA THR A 3 -39.19 19.40 5.73
C THR A 3 -38.12 20.08 4.88
N THR A 4 -38.26 21.37 4.58
CA THR A 4 -37.28 22.13 3.78
C THR A 4 -35.86 22.02 4.34
N THR A 5 -35.73 21.96 5.67
CA THR A 5 -34.47 21.76 6.39
C THR A 5 -33.86 20.38 6.15
N GLU A 6 -34.66 19.31 6.24
CA GLU A 6 -34.20 17.93 6.00
C GLU A 6 -33.72 17.73 4.55
N ALA A 7 -34.40 18.36 3.58
CA ALA A 7 -33.99 18.33 2.19
C ALA A 7 -32.66 19.08 1.93
N GLU A 8 -32.40 20.17 2.66
CA GLU A 8 -31.13 20.91 2.61
C GLU A 8 -29.99 20.15 3.28
N GLU A 9 -30.26 19.48 4.41
CA GLU A 9 -29.31 18.61 5.10
C GLU A 9 -28.88 17.44 4.22
N LEU A 10 -29.81 16.77 3.57
CA LEU A 10 -29.52 15.68 2.63
C LEU A 10 -28.69 16.15 1.43
N LYS A 11 -28.98 17.34 0.89
CA LYS A 11 -28.18 17.96 -0.18
C LYS A 11 -26.76 18.29 0.29
N THR A 12 -26.63 18.79 1.52
CA THR A 12 -25.32 19.10 2.12
C THR A 12 -24.51 17.83 2.34
N LEU A 13 -25.12 16.80 2.91
CA LEU A 13 -24.49 15.48 3.10
C LEU A 13 -24.09 14.86 1.76
N ALA A 14 -24.92 14.98 0.72
CA ALA A 14 -24.59 14.49 -0.61
C ALA A 14 -23.35 15.20 -1.18
N LYS A 15 -23.21 16.53 -0.99
CA LYS A 15 -22.01 17.27 -1.41
C LYS A 15 -20.76 16.82 -0.67
N LEU A 16 -20.85 16.50 0.63
CA LEU A 16 -19.71 16.05 1.45
C LEU A 16 -19.24 14.63 1.09
N LYS A 17 -20.08 13.82 0.44
CA LYS A 17 -19.73 12.46 -0.01
C LYS A 17 -19.00 12.44 -1.37
N VAL A 18 -18.88 13.58 -2.04
CA VAL A 18 -18.21 13.66 -3.35
C VAL A 18 -16.71 13.82 -3.14
N SER A 19 -15.93 12.87 -3.65
CA SER A 19 -14.48 12.96 -3.67
C SER A 19 -14.01 14.18 -4.47
N PRO A 20 -12.94 14.87 -4.05
CA PRO A 20 -12.42 16.01 -4.78
C PRO A 20 -11.91 15.59 -6.16
N ARG A 21 -11.77 16.56 -7.09
CA ARG A 21 -11.16 16.29 -8.40
C ARG A 21 -9.80 15.60 -8.24
N PHE A 22 -8.97 16.12 -7.33
CA PHE A 22 -7.76 15.50 -6.81
C PHE A 22 -7.61 15.87 -5.33
N ALA A 23 -7.28 14.90 -4.49
CA ALA A 23 -6.91 15.13 -3.10
C ALA A 23 -5.45 15.61 -3.04
N TRP A 24 -5.22 16.92 -3.15
CA TRP A 24 -3.86 17.49 -3.17
C TRP A 24 -2.97 17.10 -1.98
N PRO A 25 -3.47 17.01 -0.72
CA PRO A 25 -2.66 16.50 0.39
C PRO A 25 -2.15 15.08 0.13
N THR A 26 -3.01 14.21 -0.40
CA THR A 26 -2.67 12.83 -0.78
C THR A 26 -1.61 12.78 -1.88
N ILE A 27 -1.73 13.63 -2.91
CA ILE A 27 -0.73 13.75 -3.97
C ILE A 27 0.59 14.29 -3.44
N ALA A 28 0.56 15.29 -2.55
CA ALA A 28 1.76 15.85 -1.94
C ALA A 28 2.52 14.80 -1.12
N LEU A 29 1.83 14.00 -0.30
CA LEU A 29 2.43 12.88 0.43
C LEU A 29 3.09 11.88 -0.53
N MET A 30 2.42 11.52 -1.62
CA MET A 30 2.98 10.60 -2.62
C MET A 30 4.26 11.16 -3.27
N VAL A 31 4.24 12.42 -3.71
CA VAL A 31 5.39 13.07 -4.35
C VAL A 31 6.55 13.22 -3.38
N LEU A 32 6.29 13.67 -2.14
CA LEU A 32 7.32 13.83 -1.12
C LEU A 32 7.94 12.49 -0.70
N SER A 33 7.15 11.43 -0.55
CA SER A 33 7.67 10.09 -0.24
C SER A 33 8.54 9.54 -1.37
N HIS A 34 8.15 9.72 -2.64
CA HIS A 34 8.98 9.32 -3.78
C HIS A 34 10.25 10.16 -3.87
N ALA A 35 10.16 11.47 -3.68
CA ALA A 35 11.32 12.36 -3.66
C ALA A 35 12.30 11.97 -2.54
N ALA A 36 11.81 11.65 -1.35
CA ALA A 36 12.62 11.18 -0.23
C ALA A 36 13.31 9.85 -0.56
N ASN A 37 12.57 8.90 -1.15
CA ASN A 37 13.13 7.62 -1.57
C ASN A 37 14.23 7.79 -2.63
N ILE A 38 13.97 8.52 -3.70
CA ILE A 38 14.93 8.79 -4.78
C ILE A 38 16.17 9.53 -4.24
N SER A 39 15.96 10.55 -3.40
CA SER A 39 17.06 11.30 -2.78
C SER A 39 17.92 10.40 -1.90
N SER A 40 17.29 9.52 -1.10
CA SER A 40 17.99 8.52 -0.28
C SER A 40 18.91 7.61 -1.10
N TRP A 41 18.42 7.10 -2.24
CA TRP A 41 19.24 6.34 -3.18
C TRP A 41 20.42 7.13 -3.74
N ILE A 42 20.19 8.37 -4.19
CA ILE A 42 21.24 9.24 -4.73
C ILE A 42 22.31 9.52 -3.67
N MET A 43 21.89 9.89 -2.46
CA MET A 43 22.80 10.27 -1.38
C MET A 43 23.64 9.10 -0.87
N VAL A 44 23.07 7.90 -0.79
CA VAL A 44 23.80 6.71 -0.34
C VAL A 44 24.73 6.17 -1.43
N ILE A 45 24.29 6.09 -2.69
CA ILE A 45 25.16 5.67 -3.80
C ILE A 45 26.30 6.67 -4.02
N GLY A 46 26.01 7.97 -3.88
CA GLY A 46 27.03 9.03 -3.97
C GLY A 46 28.00 9.09 -2.80
N GLY A 47 27.82 8.25 -1.76
CA GLY A 47 28.68 8.22 -0.58
C GLY A 47 28.48 9.38 0.40
N TYR A 48 27.44 10.19 0.23
CA TYR A 48 27.12 11.32 1.10
C TYR A 48 26.42 10.90 2.39
N TRP A 49 25.60 9.84 2.34
CA TRP A 49 24.90 9.29 3.49
C TRP A 49 25.33 7.85 3.78
N PRO A 50 25.45 7.46 5.06
CA PRO A 50 25.56 6.05 5.40
C PRO A 50 24.23 5.34 5.11
N ALA A 51 24.29 4.07 4.68
CA ALA A 51 23.11 3.34 4.19
C ALA A 51 21.98 3.20 5.23
N TRP A 52 22.29 3.22 6.54
CA TRP A 52 21.28 3.15 7.60
C TRP A 52 20.38 4.41 7.66
N VAL A 53 20.88 5.58 7.26
CA VAL A 53 20.06 6.80 7.16
C VAL A 53 19.04 6.62 6.04
N GLY A 54 19.49 6.11 4.88
CA GLY A 54 18.61 5.83 3.78
C GLY A 54 17.58 4.73 4.09
N LEU A 55 17.95 3.73 4.89
CA LEU A 55 17.03 2.72 5.40
C LEU A 55 15.86 3.36 6.15
N VAL A 56 16.16 4.17 7.17
CA VAL A 56 15.14 4.82 8.02
C VAL A 56 14.23 5.72 7.18
N ILE A 57 14.81 6.54 6.30
CA ILE A 57 14.03 7.43 5.42
C ILE A 57 13.12 6.62 4.51
N ASN A 58 13.62 5.54 3.90
CA ASN A 58 12.83 4.72 2.99
C ASN A 58 11.74 3.94 3.72
N SER A 59 11.96 3.51 4.97
CA SER A 59 10.94 2.87 5.81
C SER A 59 9.78 3.83 6.11
N ILE A 60 10.10 5.07 6.48
CA ILE A 60 9.08 6.09 6.78
C ILE A 60 8.36 6.51 5.50
N ALA A 61 9.10 6.77 4.41
CA ALA A 61 8.52 7.14 3.14
C ALA A 61 7.58 6.05 2.59
N GLY A 62 7.97 4.78 2.72
CA GLY A 62 7.13 3.63 2.36
C GLY A 62 5.87 3.52 3.20
N TYR A 63 5.97 3.71 4.53
CA TYR A 63 4.80 3.80 5.41
C TYR A 63 3.86 4.94 5.03
N VAL A 64 4.38 6.16 4.80
CA VAL A 64 3.60 7.33 4.40
C VAL A 64 2.87 7.09 3.07
N MET A 65 3.51 6.34 2.15
CA MET A 65 2.94 5.95 0.86
C MET A 65 1.68 5.07 0.98
N PHE A 66 1.43 4.47 2.14
CA PHE A 66 0.16 3.79 2.40
C PHE A 66 -1.03 4.73 2.27
N THR A 67 -0.92 5.99 2.69
CA THR A 67 -2.03 6.96 2.60
C THR A 67 -2.50 7.18 1.17
N PRO A 68 -1.64 7.56 0.19
CA PRO A 68 -2.08 7.68 -1.20
C PRO A 68 -2.55 6.36 -1.82
N ALA A 69 -1.99 5.22 -1.43
CA ALA A 69 -2.50 3.92 -1.87
C ALA A 69 -3.91 3.65 -1.31
N HIS A 70 -4.12 3.84 -0.01
CA HIS A 70 -5.38 3.63 0.71
C HIS A 70 -6.51 4.49 0.14
N GLU A 71 -6.28 5.80 0.01
CA GLU A 71 -7.26 6.72 -0.57
C GLU A 71 -7.62 6.32 -2.02
N SER A 72 -6.64 5.84 -2.78
CA SER A 72 -6.87 5.39 -4.16
C SER A 72 -7.65 4.08 -4.23
N ILE A 73 -7.43 3.17 -3.28
CA ILE A 73 -8.20 1.92 -3.13
C ILE A 73 -9.68 2.23 -2.90
N HIS A 74 -9.97 3.21 -2.04
CA HIS A 74 -11.32 3.68 -1.73
C HIS A 74 -11.94 4.60 -2.78
N ARG A 75 -11.23 4.86 -3.89
CA ARG A 75 -11.66 5.81 -4.93
C ARG A 75 -11.85 7.25 -4.41
N ALA A 76 -11.13 7.61 -3.35
CA ALA A 76 -11.21 8.91 -2.69
C ALA A 76 -10.09 9.88 -3.09
N ALA A 77 -8.98 9.38 -3.64
CA ALA A 77 -7.85 10.22 -4.04
C ALA A 77 -8.16 11.14 -5.25
N ALA A 78 -9.12 10.75 -6.08
CA ALA A 78 -9.59 11.54 -7.21
C ALA A 78 -11.03 11.19 -7.58
N GLN A 79 -11.74 12.10 -8.25
CA GLN A 79 -13.13 11.87 -8.64
C GLN A 79 -13.29 10.81 -9.75
N LYS A 80 -12.30 10.67 -10.64
CA LYS A 80 -12.35 9.63 -11.70
C LYS A 80 -11.63 8.37 -11.27
N SER A 81 -12.22 7.22 -11.57
CA SER A 81 -11.64 5.91 -11.28
C SER A 81 -10.24 5.72 -11.89
N GLU A 82 -10.04 6.09 -13.15
CA GLU A 82 -8.76 5.98 -13.85
C GLU A 82 -7.60 6.71 -13.17
N HIS A 83 -7.86 7.89 -12.59
CA HIS A 83 -6.85 8.63 -11.83
C HIS A 83 -6.50 7.92 -10.53
N ASN A 84 -7.48 7.31 -9.84
CA ASN A 84 -7.20 6.51 -8.65
C ASN A 84 -6.38 5.26 -9.01
N ASP A 85 -6.62 4.63 -10.15
CA ASP A 85 -5.82 3.48 -10.59
C ASP A 85 -4.37 3.89 -10.89
N LEU A 86 -4.17 5.08 -11.48
CA LEU A 86 -2.84 5.65 -11.70
C LEU A 86 -2.14 5.99 -10.38
N ILE A 87 -2.80 6.71 -9.48
CA ILE A 87 -2.24 7.10 -8.17
C ILE A 87 -1.91 5.83 -7.35
N LEU A 88 -2.79 4.83 -7.35
CA LEU A 88 -2.52 3.55 -6.70
C LEU A 88 -1.26 2.90 -7.27
N SER A 89 -1.13 2.82 -8.60
CA SER A 89 0.02 2.21 -9.27
C SER A 89 1.33 2.95 -8.90
N ILE A 90 1.31 4.29 -8.88
CA ILE A 90 2.47 5.11 -8.50
C ILE A 90 2.80 4.92 -7.01
N ALA A 91 1.80 4.95 -6.13
CA ALA A 91 1.99 4.78 -4.70
C ALA A 91 2.56 3.39 -4.37
N THR A 92 2.10 2.33 -5.04
CA THR A 92 2.59 0.97 -4.79
C THR A 92 3.87 0.62 -5.54
N PHE A 93 4.42 1.52 -6.35
CA PHE A 93 5.53 1.20 -7.26
C PHE A 93 6.78 0.65 -6.53
N VAL A 94 7.12 1.20 -5.36
CA VAL A 94 8.28 0.71 -4.58
C VAL A 94 8.04 -0.71 -4.04
N ALA A 95 6.80 -1.03 -3.68
CA ALA A 95 6.42 -2.34 -3.17
C ALA A 95 6.29 -3.39 -4.29
N VAL A 96 5.67 -3.00 -5.41
CA VAL A 96 5.45 -3.85 -6.58
C VAL A 96 5.75 -3.02 -7.83
N PRO A 97 7.00 -3.03 -8.31
CA PRO A 97 7.37 -2.28 -9.51
C PRO A 97 6.49 -2.65 -10.70
N PHE A 98 5.95 -1.63 -11.36
CA PHE A 98 5.03 -1.78 -12.51
C PHE A 98 3.74 -2.56 -12.21
N GLY A 99 3.39 -2.72 -10.93
CA GLY A 99 2.12 -3.30 -10.51
C GLY A 99 0.99 -2.29 -10.53
N LYS A 100 -0.24 -2.78 -10.78
CA LYS A 100 -1.45 -1.93 -10.76
C LYS A 100 -2.09 -1.80 -9.37
N GLY A 101 -1.57 -2.49 -8.37
CA GLY A 101 -2.15 -2.57 -7.02
C GLY A 101 -3.54 -3.24 -6.98
N LYS A 102 -3.95 -3.94 -8.04
CA LYS A 102 -5.31 -4.52 -8.16
C LYS A 102 -5.60 -5.57 -7.10
N LEU A 103 -4.66 -6.49 -6.88
CA LEU A 103 -4.77 -7.51 -5.83
C LEU A 103 -4.91 -6.84 -4.46
N PHE A 104 -4.05 -5.85 -4.18
CA PHE A 104 -4.10 -5.11 -2.93
C PHE A 104 -5.46 -4.40 -2.74
N ARG A 105 -5.96 -3.69 -3.77
CA ARG A 105 -7.30 -3.06 -3.73
C ARG A 105 -8.38 -4.08 -3.36
N ILE A 106 -8.42 -5.24 -4.00
CA ILE A 106 -9.48 -6.21 -3.77
C ILE A 106 -9.38 -6.81 -2.37
N MET A 107 -8.19 -7.18 -1.92
CA MET A 107 -7.98 -7.74 -0.59
C MET A 107 -8.29 -6.73 0.51
N HIS A 108 -7.89 -5.47 0.34
CA HIS A 108 -8.21 -4.38 1.25
C HIS A 108 -9.72 -4.13 1.36
N MET A 109 -10.44 -4.16 0.23
CA MET A 109 -11.91 -4.05 0.25
C MET A 109 -12.57 -5.29 0.87
N HIS A 110 -11.95 -6.47 0.74
CA HIS A 110 -12.41 -7.69 1.40
C HIS A 110 -12.25 -7.60 2.93
N HIS A 111 -11.11 -7.08 3.40
CA HIS A 111 -10.90 -6.72 4.80
C HIS A 111 -11.99 -5.77 5.29
N HIS A 112 -12.20 -4.61 4.63
CA HIS A 112 -13.24 -3.68 5.08
C HIS A 112 -14.66 -4.28 5.07
N ARG A 113 -14.98 -5.16 4.13
CA ARG A 113 -16.29 -5.82 4.06
C ARG A 113 -16.50 -6.78 5.24
N PHE A 114 -15.44 -7.43 5.71
CA PHE A 114 -15.51 -8.49 6.70
C PHE A 114 -14.72 -8.17 7.98
N ALA A 115 -14.38 -6.91 8.21
CA ALA A 115 -13.46 -6.52 9.27
C ALA A 115 -13.82 -7.17 10.61
N ASN A 116 -12.83 -7.82 11.23
CA ASN A 116 -12.95 -8.54 12.51
C ASN A 116 -13.74 -9.87 12.46
N ASP A 117 -14.23 -10.32 11.29
CA ASP A 117 -14.77 -11.67 11.12
C ASP A 117 -13.60 -12.68 11.14
N PRO A 118 -13.59 -13.64 12.08
CA PRO A 118 -12.45 -14.53 12.29
C PRO A 118 -12.17 -15.49 11.13
N GLU A 119 -13.15 -15.71 10.25
CA GLU A 119 -13.03 -16.63 9.11
C GLU A 119 -12.88 -15.91 7.78
N LYS A 120 -13.49 -14.72 7.63
CA LYS A 120 -13.58 -14.02 6.35
C LYS A 120 -12.61 -12.86 6.21
N ASP A 121 -12.18 -12.24 7.29
CA ASP A 121 -11.21 -11.15 7.23
C ASP A 121 -9.81 -11.70 6.93
N PRO A 122 -9.19 -11.36 5.79
CA PRO A 122 -7.86 -11.84 5.43
C PRO A 122 -6.76 -11.35 6.37
N ASP A 123 -7.04 -10.34 7.20
CA ASP A 123 -6.08 -9.70 8.12
C ASP A 123 -6.34 -10.05 9.59
N HIS A 124 -7.41 -10.80 9.91
CA HIS A 124 -7.78 -11.11 11.30
C HIS A 124 -6.65 -11.76 12.10
N TRP A 125 -5.86 -12.62 11.44
CA TRP A 125 -4.74 -13.33 12.06
C TRP A 125 -3.64 -12.41 12.59
N MET A 126 -3.59 -11.15 12.15
CA MET A 126 -2.54 -10.20 12.54
C MET A 126 -2.79 -9.61 13.92
N ALA A 127 -4.05 -9.37 14.25
CA ALA A 127 -4.47 -8.87 15.56
C ALA A 127 -4.75 -10.00 16.57
N SER A 128 -4.81 -11.26 16.13
CA SER A 128 -5.15 -12.41 17.00
C SER A 128 -4.06 -12.77 18.00
N SER A 129 -2.79 -12.42 17.73
CA SER A 129 -1.66 -12.70 18.62
C SER A 129 -0.42 -11.89 18.25
N LEU A 130 0.26 -11.32 19.25
CA LEU A 130 1.56 -10.66 19.08
C LEU A 130 2.67 -11.62 18.62
N TRP A 131 2.49 -12.94 18.75
CA TRP A 131 3.42 -13.93 18.20
C TRP A 131 3.50 -13.89 16.66
N THR A 132 2.49 -13.31 15.99
CA THR A 132 2.49 -13.12 14.54
C THR A 132 3.29 -11.90 14.09
N MET A 133 3.75 -11.06 15.03
CA MET A 133 4.45 -9.79 14.77
C MET A 133 5.60 -9.90 13.76
N PRO A 134 6.50 -10.91 13.81
CA PRO A 134 7.57 -11.02 12.82
C PRO A 134 7.08 -11.17 11.38
N LEU A 135 5.85 -11.67 11.16
CA LEU A 135 5.26 -11.90 9.85
C LEU A 135 4.59 -10.66 9.25
N TRP A 136 4.33 -9.61 10.04
CA TRP A 136 3.62 -8.42 9.56
C TRP A 136 4.36 -7.73 8.42
N GLY A 137 5.69 -7.65 8.47
CA GLY A 137 6.49 -7.10 7.38
C GLY A 137 6.46 -7.93 6.09
N PHE A 138 5.89 -9.13 6.11
CA PHE A 138 5.69 -9.99 4.94
C PHE A 138 4.22 -10.07 4.49
N TRP A 139 3.34 -9.29 5.09
CA TRP A 139 1.90 -9.32 4.83
C TRP A 139 1.49 -9.27 3.34
N PRO A 140 2.09 -8.42 2.47
CA PRO A 140 1.73 -8.41 1.06
C PRO A 140 2.02 -9.75 0.36
N PHE A 141 3.05 -10.47 0.80
CA PHE A 141 3.39 -11.79 0.26
C PHE A 141 2.39 -12.86 0.70
N ILE A 142 1.78 -12.71 1.88
CA ILE A 142 0.73 -13.63 2.34
C ILE A 142 -0.51 -13.51 1.44
N TYR A 143 -0.90 -12.28 1.08
CA TYR A 143 -1.94 -12.04 0.07
C TYR A 143 -1.61 -12.69 -1.27
N LEU A 144 -0.38 -12.50 -1.73
CA LEU A 144 0.09 -13.08 -2.97
C LEU A 144 0.06 -14.62 -2.94
N ILE A 145 0.58 -15.24 -1.87
CA ILE A 145 0.58 -16.69 -1.69
C ILE A 145 -0.85 -17.24 -1.66
N ASN A 146 -1.75 -16.58 -0.93
CA ASN A 146 -3.14 -16.99 -0.83
C ASN A 146 -3.85 -16.92 -2.19
N PHE A 147 -3.62 -15.85 -2.96
CA PHE A 147 -4.12 -15.71 -4.32
C PHE A 147 -3.53 -16.78 -5.25
N MET A 148 -2.21 -17.03 -5.20
CA MET A 148 -1.58 -18.03 -6.07
C MET A 148 -2.06 -19.46 -5.76
N ARG A 149 -2.42 -19.76 -4.51
CA ARG A 149 -2.96 -21.06 -4.10
C ARG A 149 -4.42 -21.26 -4.53
N ASN A 150 -5.23 -20.20 -4.53
CA ASN A 150 -6.67 -20.28 -4.79
C ASN A 150 -7.15 -19.10 -5.67
N PRO A 151 -6.64 -18.97 -6.92
CA PRO A 151 -6.95 -17.81 -7.77
C PRO A 151 -8.42 -17.71 -8.16
N GLU A 152 -9.14 -18.83 -8.17
CA GLU A 152 -10.58 -18.91 -8.42
C GLU A 152 -11.43 -18.14 -7.40
N LYS A 153 -10.89 -17.86 -6.20
CA LYS A 153 -11.57 -17.01 -5.20
C LYS A 153 -11.60 -15.54 -5.62
N LEU A 154 -10.69 -15.11 -6.49
CA LEU A 154 -10.58 -13.74 -6.99
C LEU A 154 -10.59 -13.72 -8.53
N PRO A 155 -11.70 -14.10 -9.19
CA PRO A 155 -11.77 -14.27 -10.65
C PRO A 155 -11.52 -12.96 -11.42
N ASN A 156 -11.67 -11.82 -10.75
CA ASN A 156 -11.41 -10.50 -11.33
C ASN A 156 -9.91 -10.17 -11.43
N VAL A 157 -9.01 -10.96 -10.85
CA VAL A 157 -7.56 -10.77 -10.94
C VAL A 157 -6.98 -11.78 -11.93
N ALA A 158 -6.40 -11.29 -13.03
CA ALA A 158 -5.79 -12.17 -14.01
C ALA A 158 -4.46 -12.72 -13.48
N MET A 159 -4.31 -14.05 -13.46
CA MET A 159 -3.05 -14.69 -13.05
C MET A 159 -1.85 -14.21 -13.91
N SER A 160 -2.07 -13.95 -15.20
CA SER A 160 -1.04 -13.42 -16.10
C SER A 160 -0.57 -12.03 -15.72
N GLU A 161 -1.44 -11.19 -15.15
CA GLU A 161 -1.08 -9.87 -14.64
C GLU A 161 -0.15 -9.98 -13.44
N ILE A 162 -0.51 -10.81 -12.45
CA ILE A 162 0.32 -11.05 -11.26
C ILE A 162 1.66 -11.69 -11.63
N ARG A 163 1.67 -12.69 -12.52
CA ARG A 163 2.93 -13.29 -13.00
C ARG A 163 3.85 -12.28 -13.67
N ARG A 164 3.31 -11.39 -14.51
CA ARG A 164 4.09 -10.32 -15.14
C ARG A 164 4.70 -9.40 -14.09
N GLU A 165 3.92 -8.96 -13.11
CA GLU A 165 4.39 -8.10 -12.02
C GLU A 165 5.52 -8.77 -11.22
N LEU A 166 5.38 -10.05 -10.89
CA LEU A 166 6.42 -10.83 -10.19
C LEU A 166 7.69 -11.02 -11.02
N ILE A 167 7.56 -11.29 -12.32
CA ILE A 167 8.72 -11.45 -13.22
C ILE A 167 9.48 -10.12 -13.30
N VAL A 168 8.78 -9.00 -13.51
CA VAL A 168 9.41 -7.68 -13.62
C VAL A 168 10.07 -7.29 -12.29
N ALA A 169 9.38 -7.46 -11.16
CA ALA A 169 9.95 -7.21 -9.84
C ALA A 169 11.16 -8.10 -9.57
N GLY A 170 11.10 -9.38 -9.95
CA GLY A 170 12.20 -10.35 -9.82
C GLY A 170 13.42 -9.95 -10.65
N ILE A 171 13.24 -9.58 -11.93
CA ILE A 171 14.33 -9.11 -12.79
C ILE A 171 14.97 -7.85 -12.23
N ALA A 172 14.16 -6.86 -11.82
CA ALA A 172 14.66 -5.61 -11.24
C ALA A 172 15.46 -5.88 -9.96
N LEU A 173 14.95 -6.73 -9.07
CA LEU A 173 15.62 -7.12 -7.84
C LEU A 173 16.92 -7.86 -8.10
N THR A 174 16.93 -8.82 -9.03
CA THR A 174 18.15 -9.56 -9.42
C THR A 174 19.21 -8.62 -9.99
N ALA A 175 18.83 -7.70 -10.88
CA ALA A 175 19.75 -6.72 -11.45
C ALA A 175 20.36 -5.81 -10.37
N LEU A 176 19.53 -5.32 -9.45
CA LEU A 176 19.99 -4.48 -8.34
C LEU A 176 20.89 -5.24 -7.35
N PHE A 177 20.60 -6.52 -7.07
CA PHE A 177 21.46 -7.35 -6.23
C PHE A 177 22.81 -7.68 -6.87
N ILE A 178 22.86 -7.88 -8.19
CA ILE A 178 24.13 -8.08 -8.91
C ILE A 178 24.97 -6.79 -8.88
N TRP A 179 24.32 -5.63 -9.01
CA TRP A 179 25.02 -4.34 -9.04
C TRP A 179 25.48 -3.85 -7.66
N GLN A 180 24.58 -3.82 -6.67
CA GLN A 180 24.78 -3.23 -5.35
C GLN A 180 23.98 -4.00 -4.28
N PRO A 181 24.43 -5.19 -3.83
CA PRO A 181 23.65 -6.04 -2.93
C PRO A 181 23.41 -5.40 -1.56
N TYR A 182 24.43 -4.76 -0.97
CA TYR A 182 24.31 -4.08 0.32
C TYR A 182 23.32 -2.91 0.25
N VAL A 183 23.43 -2.05 -0.77
CA VAL A 183 22.52 -0.92 -0.96
C VAL A 183 21.09 -1.40 -1.22
N THR A 184 20.91 -2.45 -2.01
CA THR A 184 19.59 -3.03 -2.30
C THR A 184 18.92 -3.57 -1.04
N LEU A 185 19.66 -4.25 -0.16
CA LEU A 185 19.16 -4.67 1.15
C LEU A 185 18.75 -3.46 2.00
N MET A 186 19.64 -2.48 2.12
CA MET A 186 19.47 -1.34 3.03
C MET A 186 18.43 -0.33 2.56
N LEU A 187 18.24 -0.14 1.27
CA LEU A 187 17.36 0.89 0.71
C LEU A 187 16.06 0.35 0.12
N TRP A 188 15.95 -0.96 -0.08
CA TRP A 188 14.73 -1.55 -0.62
C TRP A 188 14.14 -2.65 0.26
N LEU A 189 14.82 -3.78 0.43
CA LEU A 189 14.20 -4.96 1.06
C LEU A 189 13.89 -4.74 2.55
N ILE A 190 14.89 -4.29 3.32
CA ILE A 190 14.71 -4.03 4.76
C ILE A 190 13.72 -2.86 4.97
N PRO A 191 13.80 -1.73 4.24
CA PRO A 191 12.80 -0.69 4.34
C PRO A 191 11.37 -1.11 4.02
N SER A 192 11.19 -1.99 3.02
CA SER A 192 9.87 -2.51 2.64
C SER A 192 9.28 -3.32 3.79
N TYR A 193 10.07 -4.18 4.40
CA TYR A 193 9.66 -4.92 5.61
C TYR A 193 9.16 -3.98 6.71
N PHE A 194 9.94 -2.96 7.06
CA PHE A 194 9.55 -2.00 8.10
C PHE A 194 8.34 -1.15 7.70
N SER A 195 8.22 -0.79 6.43
CA SER A 195 7.06 -0.05 5.92
C SER A 195 5.78 -0.87 6.13
N PHE A 196 5.78 -2.14 5.70
CA PHE A 196 4.65 -3.04 5.88
C PHE A 196 4.39 -3.33 7.36
N PHE A 197 5.45 -3.56 8.14
CA PHE A 197 5.34 -3.77 9.57
C PHE A 197 4.61 -2.61 10.26
N LEU A 198 5.00 -1.37 9.97
CA LEU A 198 4.36 -0.17 10.52
C LEU A 198 2.91 -0.03 10.05
N MET A 199 2.60 -0.35 8.79
CA MET A 199 1.22 -0.36 8.30
C MET A 199 0.36 -1.33 9.10
N CYS A 200 0.81 -2.56 9.28
CA CYS A 200 0.08 -3.58 10.03
C CYS A 200 -0.08 -3.19 11.50
N LEU A 201 1.01 -2.73 12.15
CA LEU A 201 0.96 -2.26 13.53
C LEU A 201 -0.10 -1.16 13.69
N VAL A 202 -0.05 -0.10 12.87
CA VAL A 202 -0.90 1.08 13.06
C VAL A 202 -2.34 0.85 12.62
N PHE A 203 -2.57 0.19 11.49
CA PHE A 203 -3.90 0.11 10.88
C PHE A 203 -4.64 -1.20 11.15
N MET A 204 -3.92 -2.30 11.40
CA MET A 204 -4.53 -3.61 11.57
C MET A 204 -4.48 -4.09 13.02
N VAL A 205 -3.49 -3.67 13.81
CA VAL A 205 -3.29 -4.18 15.17
C VAL A 205 -3.75 -3.19 16.22
N LEU A 206 -3.18 -1.97 16.26
CA LEU A 206 -3.52 -0.97 17.29
C LEU A 206 -5.02 -0.67 17.44
N PRO A 207 -5.85 -0.62 16.37
CA PRO A 207 -7.29 -0.39 16.54
C PRO A 207 -8.04 -1.48 17.33
N HIS A 208 -7.41 -2.63 17.58
CA HIS A 208 -7.97 -3.74 18.37
C HIS A 208 -7.60 -3.66 19.85
N TYR A 209 -6.70 -2.76 20.24
CA TYR A 209 -6.31 -2.55 21.64
C TYR A 209 -6.92 -1.24 22.16
N PRO A 210 -7.46 -1.24 23.40
CA PRO A 210 -8.08 -0.06 24.00
C PRO A 210 -7.08 1.02 24.43
#